data_AF-A0A816C2C1-F1
#
_entry.id   AF-A0A816C2C1-F1
#
_cell.length_a   1.000
_cell.length_b   1.000
_cell.length_c   1.000
_cell.angle_alpha   90.00
_cell.angle_beta   90.00
_cell.angle_gamma   90.00
#
_symmetry.space_group_name_H-M   'P 1'
#
loop_
_entity.id
_entity.type
_entity.pdbx_description
1 polymer ?
#
loop_
_entity_poly.entity_id
_entity_poly.type
_entity_poly.pdbx_seq_one_letter_code
_entity_poly.pdbx_strand_id
1 'polypeptide(L)'
;MVYFNSQIADSIAPYRNVRRVQFGILSPDEIKRMSVTNPPIEHPELMEGGKPKDRGLMDPRQGPPDRNSKCKTCAGSYIECPGHFGHIELTKPVYHVAFLAKTLKVLRCVCYHCSKLLIDPSDQKMIDIIKKTKGQYRRRLAYVFDACKGQKTCKGSENQNQNEVTTRFSGGCGRPQPKYRRSGLDLSIEWKEAPDENQERKTKLSAERCGRPSVLVFGTARSQDNLTYNLANILKANKTLREDEQRGAASHIFDEHLQYLQYHCATLIDNDMPGMPQSCHKSERPLKSIKARLKGKEGRIRGNLMGKRVDFSGRTLITPDPNLAIDQVGVPRSIAQNLTIPEIVTPFNIEWLHESIRLNAARYIISDTGDRIDLRFHPKPSDLHLQCGYIVERHDG
;
A
#
# COMPACT_ATOMS: atom_id res chain seq x y z
N MET A 1 -20.80 -23.96 2.22
CA MET A 1 -19.39 -24.20 2.60
C MET A 1 -18.53 -23.83 1.41
N VAL A 2 -17.63 -22.87 1.55
CA VAL A 2 -16.65 -22.57 0.50
C VAL A 2 -15.56 -23.62 0.64
N TYR A 3 -15.46 -24.54 -0.31
CA TYR A 3 -14.29 -25.41 -0.42
C TYR A 3 -13.07 -24.51 -0.62
N PHE A 4 -12.29 -24.33 0.44
CA PHE A 4 -10.95 -23.80 0.29
C PHE A 4 -10.17 -24.86 -0.46
N ASN A 5 -10.01 -24.64 -1.77
CA ASN A 5 -9.07 -25.39 -2.58
C ASN A 5 -7.76 -25.50 -1.81
N SER A 6 -7.32 -26.73 -1.62
CA SER A 6 -6.02 -27.18 -1.15
C SER A 6 -4.86 -26.75 -2.06
N GLN A 7 -4.94 -25.59 -2.71
CA GLN A 7 -3.85 -25.02 -3.52
C GLN A 7 -2.64 -24.57 -2.69
N ILE A 8 -2.65 -24.83 -1.37
CA ILE A 8 -1.49 -24.71 -0.49
C ILE A 8 -1.27 -26.07 0.20
N ALA A 9 -1.32 -27.17 -0.56
CA ALA A 9 -1.08 -28.51 -0.02
C ALA A 9 0.33 -28.66 0.57
N ASP A 10 1.30 -27.86 0.12
CA ASP A 10 2.73 -28.06 0.45
C ASP A 10 3.34 -27.00 1.39
N SER A 11 2.54 -26.15 2.05
CA SER A 11 3.11 -25.22 3.02
C SER A 11 3.30 -25.87 4.39
N ILE A 12 4.54 -25.87 4.87
CA ILE A 12 4.90 -26.26 6.23
C ILE A 12 4.23 -25.32 7.27
N ALA A 13 3.85 -24.11 6.87
CA ALA A 13 3.26 -23.14 7.78
C ALA A 13 1.81 -23.53 8.15
N PRO A 14 1.46 -23.55 9.45
CA PRO A 14 0.12 -23.94 9.88
C PRO A 14 -0.91 -22.88 9.45
N TYR A 15 -2.03 -23.35 8.93
CA TYR A 15 -3.16 -22.48 8.59
C TYR A 15 -3.71 -21.76 9.83
N ARG A 16 -3.86 -20.43 9.74
CA ARG A 16 -4.44 -19.60 10.80
C ARG A 16 -5.29 -18.47 10.23
N ASN A 17 -6.41 -18.19 10.91
CA ASN A 17 -7.24 -17.02 10.61
C ASN A 17 -6.66 -15.74 11.22
N VAL A 18 -6.76 -14.62 10.49
CA VAL A 18 -6.31 -13.30 10.96
C VAL A 18 -7.21 -12.82 12.10
N ARG A 19 -6.66 -12.71 13.33
CA ARG A 19 -7.41 -12.26 14.52
C ARG A 19 -7.42 -10.75 14.73
N ARG A 20 -6.32 -10.07 14.34
CA ARG A 20 -6.12 -8.63 14.56
C ARG A 20 -5.28 -8.04 13.44
N VAL A 21 -5.61 -6.83 13.03
CA VAL A 21 -4.83 -6.03 12.07
C VAL A 21 -4.27 -4.80 12.82
N GLN A 22 -2.95 -4.70 12.89
CA GLN A 22 -2.26 -3.55 13.50
C GLN A 22 -1.85 -2.57 12.39
N PHE A 23 -2.23 -1.31 12.54
CA PHE A 23 -1.80 -0.24 11.64
C PHE A 23 -0.56 0.46 12.22
N GLY A 24 0.36 0.86 11.35
CA GLY A 24 1.60 1.54 11.69
C GLY A 24 2.16 2.32 10.51
N ILE A 25 3.24 3.05 10.75
CA ILE A 25 4.05 3.71 9.72
C ILE A 25 5.37 2.95 9.69
N LEU A 26 5.80 2.56 8.50
CA LEU A 26 7.08 1.86 8.32
C LEU A 26 8.23 2.86 8.54
N SER A 27 9.18 2.49 9.40
CA SER A 27 10.44 3.22 9.54
C SER A 27 11.37 2.96 8.34
N PRO A 28 12.30 3.87 8.02
CA PRO A 28 13.27 3.64 6.95
C PRO A 28 14.09 2.34 7.13
N ASP A 29 14.45 2.01 8.38
CA ASP A 29 15.20 0.79 8.69
C ASP A 29 14.38 -0.48 8.47
N GLU A 30 13.08 -0.45 8.80
CA GLU A 30 12.15 -1.55 8.48
C GLU A 30 11.98 -1.71 6.97
N ILE A 31 11.86 -0.61 6.22
CA ILE A 31 11.76 -0.64 4.74
C ILE A 31 13.00 -1.31 4.14
N LYS A 32 14.20 -0.92 4.60
CA LYS A 32 15.47 -1.52 4.16
C LYS A 32 15.54 -3.00 4.52
N ARG A 33 15.15 -3.38 5.74
CA ARG A 33 15.17 -4.78 6.23
C ARG A 33 14.17 -5.69 5.49
N MET A 34 13.01 -5.16 5.13
CA MET A 34 11.99 -5.89 4.36
C MET A 34 12.34 -6.03 2.88
N SER A 35 13.29 -5.23 2.39
CA SER A 35 13.60 -5.17 0.97
C SER A 35 14.50 -6.31 0.52
N VAL A 36 14.13 -6.94 -0.59
CA VAL A 36 14.96 -7.98 -1.24
C VAL A 36 16.00 -7.41 -2.20
N THR A 37 15.89 -6.11 -2.52
CA THR A 37 16.85 -5.40 -3.37
C THR A 37 17.85 -4.67 -2.48
N ASN A 38 18.87 -5.39 -2.01
CA ASN A 38 20.05 -4.82 -1.41
C ASN A 38 21.26 -5.24 -2.25
N PRO A 39 22.02 -4.32 -2.90
CA PRO A 39 21.90 -2.85 -2.90
C PRO A 39 20.57 -2.32 -3.49
N PRO A 40 20.18 -1.05 -3.22
CA PRO A 40 18.89 -0.48 -3.61
C PRO A 40 18.70 -0.42 -5.13
N ILE A 41 17.45 -0.20 -5.54
CA ILE A 41 17.08 0.07 -6.93
C ILE A 41 17.66 1.42 -7.35
N GLU A 42 18.41 1.43 -8.44
CA GLU A 42 19.06 2.65 -8.97
C GLU A 42 18.72 2.93 -10.43
N HIS A 43 18.29 1.90 -11.17
CA HIS A 43 18.11 2.01 -12.61
C HIS A 43 16.63 2.24 -12.98
N PRO A 44 16.29 3.34 -13.66
CA PRO A 44 14.92 3.58 -14.12
C PRO A 44 14.56 2.71 -15.34
N GLU A 45 15.54 2.14 -16.04
CA GLU A 45 15.30 1.25 -17.17
C GLU A 45 14.77 -0.11 -16.69
N LEU A 46 13.77 -0.65 -17.42
CA LEU A 46 13.15 -1.92 -17.06
C LEU A 46 13.95 -3.13 -17.57
N MET A 47 14.51 -2.98 -18.77
CA MET A 47 15.15 -4.07 -19.51
C MET A 47 16.51 -3.61 -20.03
N GLU A 48 17.46 -4.54 -20.08
CA GLU A 48 18.79 -4.39 -20.66
C GLU A 48 19.12 -5.66 -21.45
N GLY A 49 19.44 -5.52 -22.74
CA GLY A 49 19.74 -6.68 -23.60
C GLY A 49 18.61 -7.72 -23.69
N GLY A 50 17.34 -7.28 -23.63
CA GLY A 50 16.17 -8.17 -23.68
C GLY A 50 15.88 -8.92 -22.38
N LYS A 51 16.65 -8.70 -21.31
CA LYS A 51 16.43 -9.26 -19.97
C LYS A 51 16.05 -8.15 -18.99
N PRO A 52 15.31 -8.44 -17.90
CA PRO A 52 15.06 -7.45 -16.86
C PRO A 52 16.37 -6.94 -16.27
N LYS A 53 16.46 -5.64 -16.06
CA LYS A 53 17.66 -5.00 -15.54
C LYS A 53 17.82 -5.29 -14.05
N ASP A 54 18.98 -5.80 -13.64
CA ASP A 54 19.32 -5.98 -12.24
C ASP A 54 19.36 -4.61 -11.53
N ARG A 55 18.86 -4.53 -10.30
CA ARG A 55 18.69 -3.26 -9.57
C ARG A 55 17.81 -2.23 -10.31
N GLY A 56 16.97 -2.71 -11.22
CA GLY A 56 15.92 -1.95 -11.90
C GLY A 56 14.54 -2.14 -11.27
N LEU A 57 13.53 -1.47 -11.82
CA LEU A 57 12.14 -1.55 -11.33
C LEU A 57 11.47 -2.92 -11.59
N MET A 58 12.05 -3.74 -12.47
CA MET A 58 11.61 -5.11 -12.79
C MET A 58 12.65 -6.15 -12.35
N ASP A 59 13.43 -5.86 -11.30
CA ASP A 59 14.44 -6.78 -10.77
C ASP A 59 13.82 -8.17 -10.49
N PRO A 60 14.36 -9.27 -11.03
CA PRO A 60 13.79 -10.61 -10.88
C PRO A 60 13.68 -11.13 -9.42
N ARG A 61 14.33 -10.46 -8.46
CA ARG A 61 14.15 -10.71 -7.03
C ARG A 61 12.81 -10.21 -6.50
N GLN A 62 12.23 -9.18 -7.12
CA GLN A 62 10.92 -8.63 -6.73
C GLN A 62 9.75 -9.52 -7.19
N GLY A 63 9.98 -10.39 -8.17
CA GLY A 63 8.99 -11.31 -8.69
C GLY A 63 9.36 -11.84 -10.08
N PRO A 64 8.61 -12.83 -10.60
CA PRO A 64 8.81 -13.33 -11.95
C PRO A 64 8.36 -12.28 -12.98
N PRO A 65 9.23 -11.84 -13.91
CA PRO A 65 8.88 -10.85 -14.94
C PRO A 65 7.83 -11.35 -15.95
N ASP A 66 7.70 -12.66 -16.12
CA ASP A 66 6.77 -13.29 -17.05
C ASP A 66 6.28 -14.66 -16.54
N ARG A 67 5.28 -15.22 -17.23
CA ARG A 67 4.62 -16.48 -16.83
C ARG A 67 5.57 -17.69 -16.82
N ASN A 68 6.63 -17.66 -17.62
CA ASN A 68 7.55 -18.79 -17.77
C ASN A 68 8.76 -18.66 -16.83
N SER A 69 8.99 -17.46 -16.31
CA SER A 69 10.02 -17.17 -15.32
C SER A 69 9.60 -17.53 -13.90
N LYS A 70 10.58 -17.86 -13.07
CA LYS A 70 10.42 -18.05 -11.62
C LYS A 70 11.04 -16.88 -10.86
N CYS A 71 10.50 -16.60 -9.67
CA CYS A 71 11.06 -15.57 -8.80
C CYS A 71 12.47 -15.97 -8.30
N LYS A 72 13.45 -15.06 -8.35
CA LYS A 72 14.79 -15.33 -7.78
C LYS A 72 14.81 -15.41 -6.25
N THR A 73 13.76 -14.95 -5.56
CA THR A 73 13.70 -14.91 -4.08
C THR A 73 12.98 -16.12 -3.50
N CYS A 74 11.75 -16.40 -3.93
CA CYS A 74 10.95 -17.51 -3.39
C CYS A 74 10.84 -18.72 -4.31
N ALA A 75 11.43 -18.69 -5.51
CA ALA A 75 11.29 -19.70 -6.57
C ALA A 75 9.85 -19.96 -7.06
N GLY A 76 8.85 -19.25 -6.53
CA GLY A 76 7.45 -19.35 -6.93
C GLY A 76 7.21 -18.90 -8.37
N SER A 77 6.16 -19.48 -8.97
CA SER A 77 5.65 -19.10 -10.29
C SER A 77 4.97 -17.73 -10.29
N TYR A 78 4.53 -17.28 -11.47
CA TYR A 78 3.77 -16.03 -11.62
C TYR A 78 2.45 -16.01 -10.83
N ILE A 79 1.86 -17.19 -10.55
CA ILE A 79 0.58 -17.31 -9.83
C ILE A 79 0.82 -17.40 -8.32
N GLU A 80 1.84 -18.14 -7.90
CA GLU A 80 2.09 -18.44 -6.49
C GLU A 80 2.92 -17.37 -5.79
N CYS A 81 3.82 -16.69 -6.51
CA CYS A 81 4.69 -15.69 -5.92
C CYS A 81 3.86 -14.47 -5.46
N PRO A 82 3.90 -14.10 -4.17
CA PRO A 82 3.17 -12.94 -3.67
C PRO A 82 3.77 -11.60 -4.14
N GLY A 83 4.97 -11.63 -4.70
CA GLY A 83 5.82 -10.47 -4.95
C GLY A 83 6.61 -10.07 -3.70
N HIS A 84 7.78 -9.47 -3.93
CA HIS A 84 8.70 -9.05 -2.88
C HIS A 84 9.05 -7.58 -3.04
N PHE A 85 9.16 -6.89 -1.90
CA PHE A 85 9.39 -5.46 -1.93
C PHE A 85 10.84 -5.10 -2.27
N GLY A 86 10.99 -4.15 -3.19
CA GLY A 86 12.23 -3.40 -3.39
C GLY A 86 12.25 -2.11 -2.55
N HIS A 87 13.38 -1.42 -2.56
CA HIS A 87 13.46 -0.06 -2.03
C HIS A 87 14.33 0.86 -2.89
N ILE A 88 13.96 2.15 -2.87
CA ILE A 88 14.75 3.25 -3.44
C ILE A 88 15.26 4.10 -2.29
N GLU A 89 16.57 4.34 -2.24
CA GLU A 89 17.17 5.24 -1.27
C GLU A 89 17.21 6.66 -1.82
N LEU A 90 16.48 7.56 -1.16
CA LEU A 90 16.42 8.97 -1.57
C LEU A 90 17.67 9.71 -1.10
N THR A 91 18.23 10.54 -1.99
CA THR A 91 19.40 11.38 -1.73
C THR A 91 19.10 12.40 -0.63
N LYS A 92 17.90 12.99 -0.66
CA LYS A 92 17.40 13.93 0.35
C LYS A 92 16.02 13.52 0.86
N PRO A 93 15.68 13.86 2.11
CA PRO A 93 14.37 13.59 2.64
C PRO A 93 13.28 14.42 1.98
N VAL A 94 12.12 13.80 1.82
CA VAL A 94 10.92 14.41 1.22
C VAL A 94 9.74 14.29 2.17
N TYR A 95 8.87 15.28 2.14
CA TYR A 95 7.61 15.24 2.85
C TYR A 95 6.64 14.24 2.22
N HIS A 96 6.05 13.39 3.06
CA HIS A 96 4.96 12.54 2.63
C HIS A 96 3.65 13.33 2.60
N VAL A 97 3.08 13.53 1.41
CA VAL A 97 1.89 14.37 1.17
C VAL A 97 0.71 14.06 2.11
N ALA A 98 0.42 12.78 2.37
CA ALA A 98 -0.71 12.38 3.21
C ALA A 98 -0.54 12.76 4.71
N PHE A 99 0.71 12.97 5.13
CA PHE A 99 1.07 13.28 6.52
C PHE A 99 1.38 14.77 6.72
N LEU A 100 1.56 15.56 5.65
CA LEU A 100 1.95 16.96 5.73
C LEU A 100 1.08 17.81 6.67
N ALA A 101 -0.25 17.59 6.65
CA ALA A 101 -1.17 18.26 7.56
C ALA A 101 -0.99 17.86 9.04
N LYS A 102 -0.56 16.63 9.31
CA LYS A 102 -0.27 16.14 10.66
C LYS A 102 1.10 16.61 11.12
N THR A 103 2.10 16.58 10.23
CA THR A 103 3.43 17.17 10.46
C THR A 103 3.31 18.62 10.89
N LEU A 104 2.50 19.44 10.21
CA LEU A 104 2.24 20.83 10.60
C LEU A 104 1.60 20.97 11.99
N LYS A 105 0.66 20.09 12.35
CA LYS A 105 0.07 20.11 13.70
C LYS A 105 1.11 19.79 14.76
N VAL A 106 1.96 18.79 14.51
CA VAL A 106 3.04 18.40 15.43
C VAL A 106 4.06 19.53 15.57
N LEU A 107 4.52 20.12 14.46
CA LEU A 107 5.47 21.25 14.46
C LEU A 107 4.94 22.45 15.26
N ARG A 108 3.63 22.69 15.24
CA ARG A 108 2.99 23.76 16.05
C ARG A 108 2.76 23.39 17.52
N CYS A 109 3.02 22.15 17.91
CA CYS A 109 2.91 21.69 19.31
C CYS A 109 4.27 21.59 20.01
N VAL A 110 5.36 21.54 19.24
CA VAL A 110 6.73 21.42 19.75
C VAL A 110 7.49 22.72 19.55
N CYS A 111 8.44 22.99 20.44
CA CYS A 111 9.33 24.12 20.30
C CYS A 111 10.32 23.90 19.17
N TYR A 112 10.44 24.87 18.26
CA TYR A 112 11.40 24.85 17.14
C TYR A 112 12.86 24.61 17.58
N HIS A 113 13.26 25.18 18.73
CA HIS A 113 14.65 25.13 19.20
C HIS A 113 14.97 23.92 20.10
N CYS A 114 14.20 23.71 21.18
CA CYS A 114 14.50 22.65 22.17
C CYS A 114 13.71 21.34 21.96
N SER A 115 12.83 21.29 20.95
CA SER A 115 12.00 20.12 20.62
C SER A 115 11.07 19.63 21.74
N LYS A 116 10.95 20.36 22.86
CA LYS A 116 9.97 20.09 23.93
C LYS A 116 8.56 20.49 23.50
N LEU A 117 7.53 19.88 24.12
CA LEU A 117 6.16 20.34 23.96
C LEU A 117 6.02 21.78 24.47
N LEU A 118 5.24 22.60 23.77
CA LEU A 118 4.96 23.99 24.16
C LEU A 118 4.09 24.10 25.42
N ILE A 119 3.44 23.01 25.79
CA ILE A 119 2.67 22.87 27.02
C ILE A 119 3.30 21.77 27.84
N ASP A 120 3.62 22.07 29.09
CA ASP A 120 4.19 21.11 30.02
C ASP A 120 3.17 19.99 30.33
N PRO A 121 3.61 18.73 30.43
CA PRO A 121 2.74 17.63 30.90
C PRO A 121 2.06 17.90 32.25
N SER A 122 2.66 18.75 33.09
CA SER A 122 2.19 19.12 34.43
C SER A 122 1.19 20.29 34.41
N ASP A 123 0.99 20.97 33.28
CA ASP A 123 -0.02 22.03 33.16
C ASP A 123 -1.42 21.42 33.35
N GLN A 124 -2.26 22.06 34.18
CA GLN A 124 -3.63 21.66 34.43
C GLN A 124 -4.41 21.44 33.12
N LYS A 125 -4.17 22.28 32.10
CA LYS A 125 -4.78 22.13 30.77
C LYS A 125 -4.41 20.81 30.11
N MET A 126 -3.15 20.40 30.20
CA MET A 126 -2.69 19.14 29.62
C MET A 126 -3.25 17.94 30.39
N ILE A 127 -3.29 18.02 31.72
CA ILE A 127 -3.89 17.00 32.59
C ILE A 127 -5.38 16.82 32.24
N ASP A 128 -6.13 17.90 32.07
CA ASP A 128 -7.55 17.86 31.69
C ASP A 128 -7.76 17.26 30.30
N ILE A 129 -6.89 17.58 29.34
CA ILE A 129 -6.89 16.97 28.01
C ILE A 129 -6.64 15.46 28.10
N ILE A 130 -5.66 15.03 28.90
CA ILE A 130 -5.33 13.60 29.10
C ILE A 130 -6.53 12.86 29.71
N LYS A 131 -7.15 13.43 30.75
CA LYS A 131 -8.35 12.86 31.40
C LYS A 131 -9.51 12.74 30.40
N LYS A 132 -9.81 13.82 29.67
CA LYS A 132 -10.91 13.87 28.67
C LYS A 132 -10.70 12.93 27.49
N THR A 133 -9.45 12.64 27.13
CA THR A 133 -9.11 11.81 25.94
C THR A 133 -8.76 10.36 26.28
N LYS A 134 -8.98 9.91 27.52
CA LYS A 134 -8.80 8.52 27.92
C LYS A 134 -9.69 7.62 27.03
N GLY A 135 -9.09 6.65 26.33
CA GLY A 135 -9.77 5.80 25.34
C GLY A 135 -9.96 6.41 23.93
N GLN A 136 -9.81 7.73 23.75
CA GLN A 136 -9.95 8.42 22.46
C GLN A 136 -8.64 9.11 22.02
N TYR A 137 -7.57 8.34 21.95
CA TYR A 137 -6.21 8.84 21.65
C TYR A 137 -6.10 9.61 20.32
N ARG A 138 -6.92 9.28 19.31
CA ARG A 138 -6.94 10.00 18.03
C ARG A 138 -7.35 11.47 18.15
N ARG A 139 -8.20 11.82 19.12
CA ARG A 139 -8.65 13.20 19.34
C ARG A 139 -7.68 14.00 20.19
N ARG A 140 -6.81 13.35 20.96
CA ARG A 140 -5.84 14.01 21.84
C ARG A 140 -4.98 15.03 21.11
N LEU A 141 -4.46 14.68 19.93
CA LEU A 141 -3.63 15.59 19.14
C LEU A 141 -4.37 16.88 18.75
N ALA A 142 -5.69 16.81 18.50
CA ALA A 142 -6.47 18.01 18.16
C ALA A 142 -6.57 18.96 19.37
N TYR A 143 -6.86 18.42 20.56
CA TYR A 143 -6.93 19.23 21.78
C TYR A 143 -5.57 19.83 22.17
N VAL A 144 -4.49 19.04 22.09
CA VAL A 144 -3.13 19.53 22.34
C VAL A 144 -2.79 20.64 21.35
N PHE A 145 -3.10 20.43 20.07
CA PHE A 145 -2.89 21.44 19.03
C PHE A 145 -3.65 22.73 19.31
N ASP A 146 -4.92 22.65 19.73
CA ASP A 146 -5.72 23.84 20.05
C ASP A 146 -5.18 24.62 21.24
N ALA A 147 -4.55 23.95 22.18
CA ALA A 147 -3.90 24.60 23.32
C ALA A 147 -2.53 25.21 22.94
N CYS A 148 -1.77 24.55 22.05
CA CYS A 148 -0.44 25.02 21.63
C CYS A 148 -0.47 26.12 20.55
N LYS A 149 -1.47 26.15 19.66
CA LYS A 149 -1.49 27.05 18.47
C LYS A 149 -1.37 28.54 18.79
N GLY A 150 -1.75 28.95 20.00
CA GLY A 150 -1.68 30.35 20.46
C GLY A 150 -0.37 30.72 21.16
N GLN A 151 0.49 29.75 21.48
CA GLN A 151 1.74 29.98 22.20
C GLN A 151 2.77 30.62 21.27
N LYS A 152 3.20 31.83 21.62
CA LYS A 152 4.19 32.60 20.84
C LYS A 152 5.62 32.38 21.32
N THR A 153 5.79 31.86 22.53
CA THR A 153 7.07 31.62 23.18
C THR A 153 7.06 30.25 23.80
N CYS A 154 8.23 29.60 23.84
CA CYS A 154 8.38 28.33 24.56
C CYS A 154 8.38 28.63 26.06
N LYS A 155 7.26 28.33 26.74
CA LYS A 155 7.13 28.57 28.17
C LYS A 155 8.13 27.70 28.94
N GLY A 156 9.21 28.33 29.39
CA GLY A 156 9.92 27.90 30.60
C GLY A 156 8.91 27.77 31.72
N SER A 157 9.02 26.75 32.57
CA SER A 157 8.22 26.73 33.79
C SER A 157 8.52 28.02 34.56
N GLU A 158 7.55 28.91 34.71
CA GLU A 158 7.66 30.14 35.53
C GLU A 158 7.53 29.82 37.03
N ASN A 159 8.09 28.69 37.49
CA ASN A 159 8.17 28.39 38.92
C ASN A 159 9.60 28.60 39.39
N GLN A 160 9.97 29.86 39.61
CA GLN A 160 11.04 30.20 40.53
C GLN A 160 10.54 29.98 41.97
N ASN A 161 10.70 28.77 42.50
CA ASN A 161 10.96 28.60 43.92
C ASN A 161 12.33 27.93 44.01
N GLN A 162 13.33 28.70 44.41
CA GLN A 162 14.76 28.37 44.32
C GLN A 162 15.25 27.22 45.23
N ASN A 163 14.37 26.44 45.86
CA ASN A 163 14.77 25.54 46.96
C ASN A 163 14.40 24.06 46.84
N GLU A 164 14.14 23.51 45.65
CA GLU A 164 14.10 22.04 45.49
C GLU A 164 14.81 21.56 44.22
N VAL A 165 15.95 20.92 44.43
CA VAL A 165 16.64 20.10 43.42
C VAL A 165 15.86 18.79 43.29
N THR A 166 14.76 18.81 42.55
CA THR A 166 14.03 17.60 42.19
C THR A 166 13.87 17.48 40.68
N THR A 167 14.66 16.55 40.15
CA THR A 167 14.29 15.61 39.08
C THR A 167 13.79 16.16 37.74
N ARG A 168 14.72 16.18 36.77
CA ARG A 168 14.59 15.80 35.36
C ARG A 168 13.27 16.19 34.65
N PHE A 169 13.38 17.19 33.75
CA PHE A 169 12.46 17.55 32.64
C PHE A 169 11.59 18.81 32.77
N SER A 170 11.74 19.68 33.76
CA SER A 170 11.00 20.96 33.79
C SER A 170 11.71 22.09 33.02
N GLY A 171 10.99 22.77 32.12
CA GLY A 171 11.39 24.05 31.51
C GLY A 171 11.54 24.08 29.98
N GLY A 172 10.73 24.89 29.30
CA GLY A 172 10.97 25.40 27.94
C GLY A 172 12.10 26.41 27.83
N CYS A 173 12.58 26.69 26.61
CA CYS A 173 13.78 27.50 26.37
C CYS A 173 13.54 29.01 26.25
N GLY A 174 12.34 29.51 26.51
CA GLY A 174 11.98 30.94 26.45
C GLY A 174 11.90 31.55 25.03
N ARG A 175 12.49 30.90 24.03
CA ARG A 175 12.58 31.44 22.65
C ARG A 175 11.22 31.58 21.96
N PRO A 176 11.05 32.61 21.11
CA PRO A 176 9.84 32.79 20.31
C PRO A 176 9.61 31.60 19.38
N GLN A 177 8.36 31.40 18.98
CA GLN A 177 7.95 30.36 18.05
C GLN A 177 7.61 30.96 16.69
N PRO A 178 8.09 30.35 15.59
CA PRO A 178 7.76 30.81 14.26
C PRO A 178 6.32 30.42 13.89
N LYS A 179 5.74 31.16 12.96
CA LYS A 179 4.50 30.77 12.30
C LYS A 179 4.82 29.83 11.14
N TYR A 180 4.30 28.61 11.21
CA TYR A 180 4.39 27.66 10.11
C TYR A 180 3.31 27.92 9.06
N ARG A 181 3.70 28.13 7.81
CA ARG A 181 2.81 28.20 6.65
C ARG A 181 3.06 27.04 5.68
N ARG A 182 2.02 26.68 4.93
CA ARG A 182 2.08 25.69 3.85
C ARG A 182 1.77 26.37 2.53
N SER A 183 2.62 26.16 1.54
CA SER A 183 2.41 26.60 0.16
C SER A 183 2.58 25.38 -0.74
N GLY A 184 1.47 24.77 -1.15
CA GLY A 184 1.50 23.52 -1.94
C GLY A 184 2.15 22.36 -1.19
N LEU A 185 3.33 21.94 -1.66
CA LEU A 185 4.17 20.90 -1.06
C LEU A 185 5.20 21.43 -0.06
N ASP A 186 5.40 22.76 -0.02
CA ASP A 186 6.42 23.38 0.80
C ASP A 186 5.88 23.83 2.15
N LEU A 187 6.74 23.71 3.15
CA LEU A 187 6.55 24.31 4.47
C LEU A 187 7.51 25.49 4.61
N SER A 188 7.02 26.61 5.12
CA SER A 188 7.83 27.77 5.46
C SER A 188 7.59 28.19 6.89
N ILE A 189 8.63 28.75 7.51
CA ILE A 189 8.56 29.40 8.80
C ILE A 189 8.62 30.91 8.59
N GLU A 190 7.79 31.64 9.31
CA GLU A 190 7.78 33.10 9.33
C GLU A 190 7.96 33.59 10.77
N TRP A 191 8.95 34.45 10.97
CA TRP A 191 9.20 35.13 12.24
C TRP A 191 8.54 36.51 12.23
N LYS A 192 7.93 36.89 13.37
CA LYS A 192 7.36 38.24 13.51
C LYS A 192 8.44 39.30 13.69
N GLU A 193 9.47 38.95 14.44
CA GLU A 193 10.68 39.72 14.68
C GLU A 193 11.85 38.79 14.33
N ALA A 194 12.82 39.29 13.57
CA ALA A 194 14.00 38.50 13.24
C ALA A 194 14.76 38.22 14.55
N PRO A 195 15.04 36.95 14.91
CA PRO A 195 15.76 36.63 16.14
C PRO A 195 17.19 37.20 16.15
N ASP A 196 17.77 37.41 14.96
CA ASP A 196 19.13 37.90 14.69
C ASP A 196 19.13 38.76 13.41
N GLU A 197 20.06 39.72 13.27
CA GLU A 197 20.20 40.57 12.06
C GLU A 197 20.47 39.77 10.77
N ASN A 198 21.02 38.56 10.89
CA ASN A 198 21.34 37.67 9.77
C ASN A 198 20.25 36.63 9.45
N GLN A 199 19.14 36.57 10.21
CA GLN A 199 18.11 35.55 9.98
C GLN A 199 16.94 36.11 9.16
N GLU A 200 16.75 35.57 7.96
CA GLU A 200 15.63 35.94 7.08
C GLU A 200 14.27 35.75 7.78
N ARG A 201 13.38 36.74 7.62
CA ARG A 201 12.05 36.72 8.24
C ARG A 201 11.18 35.54 7.79
N LYS A 202 11.45 34.99 6.61
CA LYS A 202 10.77 33.84 6.06
C LYS A 202 11.79 32.85 5.52
N THR A 203 11.76 31.61 6.01
CA THR A 203 12.71 30.56 5.59
C THR A 203 11.93 29.31 5.20
N LYS A 204 12.35 28.63 4.13
CA LYS A 204 11.80 27.31 3.75
C LYS A 204 12.27 26.27 4.78
N LEU A 205 11.34 25.45 5.26
CA LEU A 205 11.66 24.38 6.20
C LEU A 205 12.13 23.15 5.40
N SER A 206 13.44 22.93 5.39
CA SER A 206 14.04 21.72 4.81
C SER A 206 13.68 20.48 5.64
N ALA A 207 13.42 19.37 4.96
CA ALA A 207 13.22 18.07 5.61
C ALA A 207 14.55 17.41 6.04
N GLU A 208 15.71 18.01 5.74
CA GLU A 208 17.06 17.45 5.91
C GLU A 208 17.42 17.01 7.33
N ARG A 209 16.70 17.48 8.35
CA ARG A 209 16.88 17.00 9.74
C ARG A 209 16.25 15.62 10.00
N CYS A 210 15.56 15.05 9.01
CA CYS A 210 15.06 13.68 9.02
C CYS A 210 16.10 12.74 8.39
N GLY A 211 16.31 11.55 8.96
CA GLY A 211 17.20 10.53 8.39
C GLY A 211 16.83 10.16 6.93
N ARG A 212 17.81 9.65 6.16
CA ARG A 212 17.63 9.30 4.74
C ARG A 212 16.43 8.36 4.54
N PRO A 213 15.37 8.78 3.84
CA PRO A 213 14.19 7.95 3.68
C PRO A 213 14.34 6.94 2.54
N SER A 214 13.54 5.89 2.60
CA SER A 214 13.46 4.87 1.55
C SER A 214 12.02 4.70 1.07
N VAL A 215 11.83 4.55 -0.24
CA VAL A 215 10.52 4.32 -0.86
C VAL A 215 10.39 2.84 -1.16
N LEU A 216 9.34 2.20 -0.65
CA LEU A 216 9.03 0.79 -0.90
C LEU A 216 8.47 0.62 -2.33
N VAL A 217 9.01 -0.35 -3.08
CA VAL A 217 8.62 -0.65 -4.46
C VAL A 217 8.00 -2.04 -4.56
N PHE A 218 6.95 -2.18 -5.37
CA PHE A 218 6.26 -3.44 -5.64
C PHE A 218 5.98 -3.58 -7.15
N GLY A 219 6.35 -4.71 -7.76
CA GLY A 219 6.09 -4.94 -9.19
C GLY A 219 6.19 -6.42 -9.56
N THR A 220 5.15 -6.92 -10.25
CA THR A 220 5.08 -8.31 -10.74
C THR A 220 4.52 -8.45 -12.17
N ALA A 221 4.21 -7.36 -12.91
CA ALA A 221 3.50 -7.48 -14.19
C ALA A 221 4.08 -6.67 -15.36
N ARG A 222 3.97 -7.26 -16.56
CA ARG A 222 4.63 -6.90 -17.84
C ARG A 222 3.93 -5.81 -18.67
N SER A 223 3.16 -4.92 -18.06
CA SER A 223 2.62 -3.73 -18.72
C SER A 223 3.09 -2.52 -17.94
N GLN A 224 3.60 -1.48 -18.62
CA GLN A 224 4.10 -0.26 -17.98
C GLN A 224 2.99 0.39 -17.16
N ASP A 225 2.93 0.01 -15.89
CA ASP A 225 1.92 0.50 -14.98
C ASP A 225 2.21 1.98 -14.68
N ASN A 226 1.16 2.78 -14.49
CA ASN A 226 1.31 4.21 -14.19
C ASN A 226 2.20 4.45 -12.96
N LEU A 227 2.23 3.51 -12.00
CA LEU A 227 3.14 3.57 -10.85
C LEU A 227 4.59 3.31 -11.24
N THR A 228 4.85 2.31 -12.08
CA THR A 228 6.21 2.02 -12.57
C THR A 228 6.78 3.21 -13.35
N TYR A 229 5.95 3.87 -14.16
CA TYR A 229 6.34 5.11 -14.85
C TYR A 229 6.70 6.23 -13.86
N ASN A 230 5.89 6.45 -12.83
CA ASN A 230 6.16 7.46 -11.81
C ASN A 230 7.43 7.11 -11.00
N LEU A 231 7.60 5.85 -10.60
CA LEU A 231 8.82 5.36 -9.93
C LEU A 231 10.08 5.56 -10.78
N ALA A 232 9.99 5.40 -12.10
CA ALA A 232 11.11 5.70 -13.00
C ALA A 232 11.45 7.20 -12.99
N ASN A 233 10.45 8.10 -12.89
CA ASN A 233 10.69 9.54 -12.75
C ASN A 233 11.31 9.88 -11.39
N ILE A 234 10.89 9.21 -10.31
CA ILE A 234 11.52 9.35 -8.98
C ILE A 234 12.99 8.94 -9.04
N LEU A 235 13.30 7.79 -9.65
CA LEU A 235 14.68 7.33 -9.81
C LEU A 235 15.54 8.32 -10.61
N LYS A 236 15.03 8.84 -11.73
CA LYS A 236 15.71 9.85 -12.54
C LYS A 236 15.97 11.13 -11.74
N ALA A 237 14.95 11.69 -11.09
CA ALA A 237 15.09 12.88 -10.27
C ALA A 237 16.09 12.68 -9.12
N ASN A 238 16.04 11.51 -8.47
CA ASN A 238 16.94 11.17 -7.37
C ASN A 238 18.39 11.01 -7.83
N LYS A 239 18.61 10.43 -9.02
CA LYS A 239 19.93 10.29 -9.64
C LYS A 239 20.52 11.67 -9.98
N THR A 240 19.76 12.54 -10.64
CA THR A 240 20.19 13.92 -10.93
C THR A 240 20.57 14.66 -9.65
N LEU A 241 19.74 14.58 -8.61
CA LEU A 241 20.02 15.23 -7.32
C LEU A 241 21.30 14.69 -6.66
N ARG A 242 21.60 13.40 -6.82
CA ARG A 242 22.83 12.78 -6.32
C ARG A 242 24.06 13.28 -7.09
N GLU A 243 23.96 13.40 -8.40
CA GLU A 243 25.02 13.93 -9.26
C GLU A 243 25.28 15.42 -8.99
N ASP A 244 24.24 16.19 -8.67
CA ASP A 244 24.36 17.61 -8.30
C ASP A 244 25.02 17.81 -6.94
N GLU A 245 24.73 16.94 -5.97
CA GLU A 245 25.40 16.92 -4.66
C GLU A 245 26.89 16.60 -4.82
N GLN A 246 27.24 15.65 -5.69
CA GLN A 246 28.63 15.27 -5.96
C GLN A 246 29.42 16.34 -6.73
N ARG A 247 28.76 17.03 -7.66
CA ARG A 247 29.38 18.11 -8.46
C ARG A 247 29.44 19.46 -7.73
N GLY A 248 28.78 19.59 -6.57
CA GLY A 248 28.69 20.86 -5.85
C GLY A 248 27.88 21.90 -6.61
N ALA A 249 26.72 21.52 -7.14
CA ALA A 249 25.82 22.43 -7.85
C ALA A 249 25.39 23.61 -6.97
N ALA A 250 25.06 24.74 -7.60
CA ALA A 250 24.58 25.93 -6.89
C ALA A 250 23.27 25.64 -6.12
N SER A 251 23.10 26.26 -4.94
CA SER A 251 21.97 26.00 -4.03
C SER A 251 20.60 26.12 -4.71
N HIS A 252 20.40 27.10 -5.58
CA HIS A 252 19.12 27.32 -6.26
C HIS A 252 18.77 26.19 -7.24
N ILE A 253 19.77 25.65 -7.95
CA ILE A 253 19.60 24.51 -8.86
C ILE A 253 19.28 23.25 -8.05
N PHE A 254 20.01 23.07 -6.95
CA PHE A 254 19.80 21.95 -6.04
C PHE A 254 18.38 21.94 -5.45
N ASP A 255 17.91 23.10 -4.99
CA ASP A 255 16.56 23.28 -4.44
C ASP A 255 15.46 23.02 -5.49
N GLU A 256 15.69 23.38 -6.75
CA GLU A 256 14.78 23.07 -7.86
C GLU A 256 14.68 21.56 -8.10
N HIS A 257 15.81 20.86 -8.17
CA HIS A 257 15.83 19.40 -8.33
C HIS A 257 15.24 18.67 -7.12
N LEU A 258 15.44 19.18 -5.91
CA LEU A 258 14.80 18.67 -4.70
C LEU A 258 13.27 18.83 -4.76
N GLN A 259 12.79 20.00 -5.24
CA GLN A 259 11.36 20.23 -5.45
C GLN A 259 10.77 19.27 -6.48
N TYR A 260 11.53 18.99 -7.54
CA TYR A 260 11.13 18.05 -8.58
C TYR A 260 11.01 16.61 -8.04
N LEU A 261 11.95 16.18 -7.20
CA LEU A 261 11.88 14.89 -6.50
C LEU A 261 10.67 14.82 -5.55
N GLN A 262 10.44 15.88 -4.78
CA GLN A 262 9.30 16.02 -3.87
C GLN A 262 7.96 15.93 -4.62
N TYR A 263 7.87 16.54 -5.80
CA TYR A 263 6.68 16.49 -6.67
C TYR A 263 6.37 15.07 -7.13
N HIS A 264 7.34 14.32 -7.66
CA HIS A 264 7.11 12.95 -8.11
C HIS A 264 6.75 12.01 -6.94
N CYS A 265 7.42 12.15 -5.80
CA CYS A 265 7.05 11.42 -4.58
C CYS A 265 5.61 11.72 -4.12
N ALA A 266 5.17 12.97 -4.23
CA ALA A 266 3.81 13.37 -3.87
C ALA A 266 2.76 12.82 -4.85
N THR A 267 2.99 12.95 -6.16
CA THR A 267 2.05 12.50 -7.20
C THR A 267 1.92 10.98 -7.28
N LEU A 268 2.93 10.23 -6.84
CA LEU A 268 2.84 8.78 -6.66
C LEU A 268 1.69 8.41 -5.68
N ILE A 269 1.58 9.15 -4.58
CA ILE A 269 0.55 8.94 -3.56
C ILE A 269 -0.78 9.57 -3.96
N ASP A 270 -0.76 10.84 -4.40
CA ASP A 270 -1.94 11.64 -4.68
C ASP A 270 -1.66 12.60 -5.86
N ASN A 271 -2.23 12.30 -7.03
CA ASN A 271 -2.05 13.12 -8.23
C ASN A 271 -3.13 14.21 -8.40
N ASP A 272 -4.20 14.18 -7.59
CA ASP A 272 -5.30 15.16 -7.62
C ASP A 272 -5.16 16.20 -6.49
N MET A 273 -3.96 16.74 -6.33
CA MET A 273 -3.71 17.75 -5.30
C MET A 273 -4.18 19.14 -5.78
N PRO A 274 -4.91 19.90 -4.95
CA PRO A 274 -5.37 21.23 -5.33
C PRO A 274 -4.19 22.20 -5.50
N GLY A 275 -4.19 22.95 -6.60
CA GLY A 275 -3.19 23.97 -6.90
C GLY A 275 -1.82 23.43 -7.34
N MET A 276 -1.71 22.13 -7.65
CA MET A 276 -0.51 21.51 -8.22
C MET A 276 -0.83 20.96 -9.62
N PRO A 277 0.13 21.01 -10.57
CA PRO A 277 -0.05 20.35 -11.87
C PRO A 277 -0.16 18.84 -11.70
N GLN A 278 -0.94 18.20 -12.57
CA GLN A 278 -1.05 16.74 -12.59
C GLN A 278 0.14 16.13 -13.34
N SER A 279 0.66 15.03 -12.82
CA SER A 279 1.67 14.24 -13.52
C SER A 279 0.99 13.40 -14.61
N CYS A 280 1.45 13.54 -15.85
CA CYS A 280 0.88 12.90 -17.02
C CYS A 280 1.91 11.98 -17.71
N HIS A 281 1.39 11.02 -18.48
CA HIS A 281 2.20 10.29 -19.45
C HIS A 281 2.63 11.20 -20.60
N LYS A 282 3.54 10.74 -21.47
CA LYS A 282 3.89 11.44 -22.71
C LYS A 282 2.69 11.74 -23.61
N SER A 283 1.62 10.97 -23.47
CA SER A 283 0.36 11.12 -24.18
C SER A 283 -0.64 12.02 -23.44
N GLU A 284 -0.17 12.88 -22.53
CA GLU A 284 -0.93 13.83 -21.71
C GLU A 284 -2.01 13.24 -20.78
N ARG A 285 -2.17 11.92 -20.78
CA ARG A 285 -3.08 11.22 -19.87
C ARG A 285 -2.55 11.28 -18.43
N PRO A 286 -3.36 11.69 -17.43
CA PRO A 286 -2.92 11.76 -16.04
C PRO A 286 -2.62 10.37 -15.47
N LEU A 287 -1.52 10.28 -14.71
CA LEU A 287 -1.10 9.05 -14.04
C LEU A 287 -2.05 8.71 -12.89
N LYS A 288 -2.44 7.44 -12.79
CA LYS A 288 -3.30 6.95 -11.71
C LYS A 288 -2.48 6.64 -10.44
N SER A 289 -2.53 7.56 -9.47
CA SER A 289 -1.89 7.48 -8.14
C SER A 289 -2.41 6.34 -7.26
N ILE A 290 -1.68 6.02 -6.19
CA ILE A 290 -2.06 4.98 -5.21
C ILE A 290 -3.42 5.30 -4.56
N LYS A 291 -3.64 6.56 -4.13
CA LYS A 291 -4.91 6.99 -3.53
C LYS A 291 -6.08 6.81 -4.51
N ALA A 292 -5.89 7.13 -5.79
CA ALA A 292 -6.91 6.98 -6.84
C ALA A 292 -7.23 5.51 -7.15
N ARG A 293 -6.31 4.57 -6.88
CA ARG A 293 -6.57 3.12 -6.99
C ARG A 293 -7.38 2.58 -5.81
N LEU A 294 -7.21 3.15 -4.62
CA LEU A 294 -7.88 2.69 -3.41
C LEU A 294 -9.31 3.24 -3.28
N LYS A 295 -9.52 4.51 -3.65
CA LYS A 295 -10.79 5.22 -3.51
C LYS A 295 -11.68 5.10 -4.76
N GLY A 296 -12.96 5.45 -4.59
CA GLY A 296 -13.94 5.52 -5.67
C GLY A 296 -14.80 4.26 -5.81
N LYS A 297 -15.76 4.30 -6.76
CA LYS A 297 -16.65 3.17 -7.06
C LYS A 297 -15.87 1.98 -7.63
N GLU A 298 -15.01 2.26 -8.61
CA GLU A 298 -14.10 1.31 -9.25
C GLU A 298 -12.76 1.15 -8.50
N GLY A 299 -12.67 1.64 -7.25
CA GLY A 299 -11.48 1.52 -6.41
C GLY A 299 -11.38 0.15 -5.75
N ARG A 300 -10.18 -0.23 -5.29
CA ARG A 300 -9.93 -1.56 -4.70
C ARG A 300 -10.82 -1.87 -3.49
N ILE A 301 -11.10 -0.89 -2.63
CA ILE A 301 -11.92 -1.15 -1.44
C ILE A 301 -13.37 -1.48 -1.85
N ARG A 302 -14.03 -0.62 -2.61
CA ARG A 302 -15.44 -0.81 -2.98
C ARG A 302 -15.62 -1.85 -4.10
N GLY A 303 -14.86 -1.73 -5.18
CA GLY A 303 -15.01 -2.54 -6.40
C GLY A 303 -14.26 -3.86 -6.40
N ASN A 304 -13.37 -4.12 -5.43
CA ASN A 304 -12.71 -5.42 -5.31
C ASN A 304 -12.83 -6.06 -3.94
N LEU A 305 -13.03 -5.34 -2.83
CA LEU A 305 -13.18 -5.98 -1.52
C LEU A 305 -14.65 -6.12 -1.11
N MET A 306 -15.49 -5.10 -1.37
CA MET A 306 -16.90 -5.11 -0.97
C MET A 306 -17.83 -5.74 -2.01
N GLY A 307 -17.55 -5.56 -3.31
CA GLY A 307 -18.27 -6.22 -4.39
C GLY A 307 -17.28 -6.84 -5.35
N LYS A 308 -17.28 -8.17 -5.48
CA LYS A 308 -16.46 -8.90 -6.44
C LYS A 308 -17.36 -9.53 -7.48
N ARG A 309 -16.82 -9.72 -8.69
CA ARG A 309 -17.39 -10.68 -9.62
C ARG A 309 -17.18 -12.07 -9.04
N VAL A 310 -18.21 -12.90 -9.14
CA VAL A 310 -18.22 -14.27 -8.64
C VAL A 310 -18.33 -15.21 -9.82
N ASP A 311 -17.54 -16.27 -9.79
CA ASP A 311 -17.68 -17.39 -10.70
C ASP A 311 -18.91 -18.23 -10.30
N PHE A 312 -19.32 -19.16 -11.15
CA PHE A 312 -20.50 -20.02 -10.92
C PHE A 312 -21.81 -19.24 -10.73
N SER A 313 -22.05 -18.25 -11.59
CA SER A 313 -23.31 -17.50 -11.62
C SER A 313 -23.86 -17.39 -13.04
N GLY A 314 -25.19 -17.43 -13.17
CA GLY A 314 -25.93 -17.23 -14.42
C GLY A 314 -26.96 -16.10 -14.30
N ARG A 315 -27.23 -15.40 -15.40
CA ARG A 315 -28.24 -14.34 -15.45
C ARG A 315 -29.03 -14.41 -16.76
N THR A 316 -30.35 -14.44 -16.64
CA THR A 316 -31.29 -14.42 -17.78
C THR A 316 -32.56 -13.62 -17.42
N LEU A 317 -33.47 -13.48 -18.38
CA LEU A 317 -34.80 -12.88 -18.19
C LEU A 317 -35.74 -13.86 -17.46
N ILE A 318 -36.67 -13.32 -16.67
CA ILE A 318 -37.68 -14.10 -15.95
C ILE A 318 -38.98 -14.20 -16.75
N THR A 319 -39.64 -15.35 -16.67
CA THR A 319 -40.96 -15.63 -17.27
C THR A 319 -41.81 -16.37 -16.23
N PRO A 320 -43.09 -16.03 -16.05
CA PRO A 320 -43.95 -16.74 -15.10
C PRO A 320 -44.28 -18.16 -15.59
N ASP A 321 -44.24 -19.14 -14.68
CA ASP A 321 -44.69 -20.51 -14.93
C ASP A 321 -45.56 -20.98 -13.74
N PRO A 322 -46.88 -21.20 -13.94
CA PRO A 322 -47.78 -21.61 -12.86
C PRO A 322 -47.62 -23.07 -12.43
N ASN A 323 -46.86 -23.89 -13.17
CA ASN A 323 -46.65 -25.30 -12.84
C ASN A 323 -45.48 -25.51 -11.87
N LEU A 324 -44.69 -24.48 -11.61
CA LEU A 324 -43.57 -24.54 -10.66
C LEU A 324 -44.05 -24.25 -9.23
N ALA A 325 -43.54 -25.02 -8.28
CA ALA A 325 -43.76 -24.74 -6.87
C ALA A 325 -43.02 -23.44 -6.44
N ILE A 326 -43.42 -22.86 -5.31
CA ILE A 326 -42.88 -21.58 -4.79
C ILE A 326 -41.36 -21.66 -4.53
N ASP A 327 -40.85 -22.84 -4.21
CA ASP A 327 -39.45 -23.14 -3.93
C ASP A 327 -38.64 -23.58 -5.16
N GLN A 328 -39.27 -23.63 -6.35
CA GLN A 328 -38.64 -24.06 -7.59
C GLN A 328 -38.30 -22.89 -8.51
N VAL A 329 -37.27 -23.09 -9.34
CA VAL A 329 -36.87 -22.15 -10.39
C VAL A 329 -36.54 -22.90 -11.66
N GLY A 330 -37.13 -22.48 -12.78
CA GLY A 330 -36.82 -23.04 -14.10
C GLY A 330 -35.45 -22.55 -14.58
N VAL A 331 -34.49 -23.47 -14.72
CA VAL A 331 -33.15 -23.16 -15.27
C VAL A 331 -33.05 -23.65 -16.71
N PRO A 332 -32.74 -22.78 -17.70
CA PRO A 332 -32.52 -23.21 -19.07
C PRO A 332 -31.36 -24.22 -19.17
N ARG A 333 -31.52 -25.25 -20.01
CA ARG A 333 -30.48 -26.27 -20.25
C ARG A 333 -29.12 -25.67 -20.63
N SER A 334 -29.11 -24.57 -21.38
CA SER A 334 -27.88 -23.86 -21.76
C SER A 334 -27.12 -23.27 -20.57
N ILE A 335 -27.80 -22.89 -19.49
CA ILE A 335 -27.18 -22.40 -18.25
C ILE A 335 -26.76 -23.59 -17.38
N ALA A 336 -27.64 -24.57 -17.21
CA ALA A 336 -27.40 -25.81 -16.47
C ALA A 336 -26.14 -26.56 -16.95
N GLN A 337 -25.96 -26.66 -18.27
CA GLN A 337 -24.78 -27.31 -18.88
C GLN A 337 -23.47 -26.52 -18.71
N ASN A 338 -23.55 -25.26 -18.31
CA ASN A 338 -22.37 -24.42 -18.09
C ASN A 338 -21.99 -24.31 -16.61
N LEU A 339 -22.98 -24.33 -15.71
CA LEU A 339 -22.76 -24.32 -14.27
C LEU A 339 -22.35 -25.71 -13.80
N THR A 340 -21.30 -25.77 -12.98
CA THR A 340 -20.82 -27.02 -12.41
C THR A 340 -20.88 -27.00 -10.90
N ILE A 341 -21.15 -28.17 -10.32
CA ILE A 341 -21.16 -28.44 -8.89
C ILE A 341 -20.03 -29.43 -8.61
N PRO A 342 -19.05 -29.08 -7.75
CA PRO A 342 -18.01 -30.01 -7.34
C PRO A 342 -18.58 -31.02 -6.33
N GLU A 343 -18.58 -32.30 -6.69
CA GLU A 343 -19.03 -33.39 -5.84
C GLU A 343 -17.87 -34.34 -5.53
N ILE A 344 -17.69 -34.67 -4.25
CA ILE A 344 -16.66 -35.61 -3.81
C ILE A 344 -17.13 -37.03 -4.12
N VAL A 345 -16.25 -37.82 -4.73
CA VAL A 345 -16.48 -39.24 -5.00
C VAL A 345 -16.43 -40.00 -3.69
N THR A 346 -17.52 -40.67 -3.37
CA THR A 346 -17.72 -41.54 -2.22
C THR A 346 -18.16 -42.92 -2.71
N PRO A 347 -18.08 -43.97 -1.89
CA PRO A 347 -18.57 -45.29 -2.27
C PRO A 347 -20.06 -45.31 -2.69
N PHE A 348 -20.85 -44.33 -2.22
CA PHE A 348 -22.29 -44.27 -2.48
C PHE A 348 -22.66 -43.64 -3.83
N ASN A 349 -21.87 -42.68 -4.32
CA ASN A 349 -22.18 -41.93 -5.54
C ASN A 349 -21.24 -42.29 -6.72
N ILE A 350 -20.25 -43.15 -6.52
CA ILE A 350 -19.25 -43.47 -7.55
C ILE A 350 -19.85 -44.03 -8.85
N GLU A 351 -20.82 -44.93 -8.75
CA GLU A 351 -21.50 -45.50 -9.93
C GLU A 351 -22.29 -44.43 -10.70
N TRP A 352 -22.98 -43.57 -9.95
CA TRP A 352 -23.77 -42.48 -10.51
C TRP A 352 -22.91 -41.39 -11.17
N LEU A 353 -21.77 -41.03 -10.55
CA LEU A 353 -20.81 -40.09 -11.13
C LEU A 353 -20.15 -40.67 -12.39
N HIS A 354 -19.86 -41.98 -12.39
CA HIS A 354 -19.32 -42.66 -13.57
C HIS A 354 -20.31 -42.62 -14.74
N GLU A 355 -21.61 -42.84 -14.48
CA GLU A 355 -22.65 -42.70 -15.50
C GLU A 355 -22.81 -41.24 -15.97
N SER A 356 -22.73 -40.28 -15.05
CA SER A 356 -22.79 -38.85 -15.39
C SER A 356 -21.67 -38.42 -16.35
N ILE A 357 -20.46 -38.95 -16.15
CA ILE A 357 -19.32 -38.72 -17.06
C ILE A 357 -19.59 -39.35 -18.43
N ARG A 358 -20.11 -40.59 -18.47
CA ARG A 358 -20.48 -41.29 -19.72
C ARG A 358 -21.52 -40.51 -20.52
N LEU A 359 -22.48 -39.88 -19.85
CA LEU A 359 -23.55 -39.07 -20.46
C LEU A 359 -23.10 -37.65 -20.85
N ASN A 360 -21.81 -37.31 -20.71
CA ASN A 360 -21.29 -35.95 -20.91
C ASN A 360 -21.98 -34.89 -20.03
N ALA A 361 -22.44 -35.29 -18.84
CA ALA A 361 -23.04 -34.43 -17.83
C ALA A 361 -22.02 -33.93 -16.80
N ALA A 362 -20.73 -34.02 -17.10
CA ALA A 362 -19.64 -33.52 -16.28
C ALA A 362 -18.57 -32.82 -17.11
N ARG A 363 -17.87 -31.88 -16.49
CA ARG A 363 -16.90 -31.01 -17.17
C ARG A 363 -15.46 -31.28 -16.77
N TYR A 364 -15.22 -31.52 -15.49
CA TYR A 364 -13.88 -31.76 -14.96
C TYR A 364 -13.86 -32.93 -13.97
N ILE A 365 -12.75 -33.66 -13.97
CA ILE A 365 -12.36 -34.56 -12.88
C ILE A 365 -11.12 -33.96 -12.24
N ILE A 366 -11.09 -33.94 -10.90
CA ILE A 366 -9.98 -33.44 -10.11
C ILE A 366 -9.49 -34.60 -9.22
N SER A 367 -8.22 -34.97 -9.38
CA SER A 367 -7.60 -35.99 -8.54
C SER A 367 -7.32 -35.47 -7.13
N ASP A 368 -6.92 -36.38 -6.24
CA ASP A 368 -6.39 -36.06 -4.91
C ASP A 368 -5.12 -35.18 -4.95
N THR A 369 -4.29 -35.35 -5.99
CA THR A 369 -3.11 -34.50 -6.28
C THR A 369 -3.48 -33.10 -6.76
N GLY A 370 -4.76 -32.86 -7.11
CA GLY A 370 -5.24 -31.58 -7.65
C GLY A 370 -5.10 -31.43 -9.16
N ASP A 371 -4.72 -32.49 -9.87
CA ASP A 371 -4.66 -32.50 -11.33
C ASP A 371 -6.08 -32.42 -11.91
N ARG A 372 -6.29 -31.47 -12.81
CA ARG A 372 -7.59 -31.20 -13.44
C ARG A 372 -7.63 -31.78 -14.84
N ILE A 373 -8.52 -32.74 -15.05
CA ILE A 373 -8.76 -33.40 -16.33
C ILE A 373 -9.99 -32.76 -16.98
N ASP A 374 -9.83 -32.15 -18.15
CA ASP A 374 -10.93 -31.54 -18.92
C ASP A 374 -11.59 -32.58 -19.82
N LEU A 375 -12.84 -32.91 -19.53
CA LEU A 375 -13.57 -33.97 -20.24
C LEU A 375 -13.97 -33.60 -21.67
N ARG A 376 -13.84 -32.33 -22.07
CA ARG A 376 -14.18 -31.86 -23.43
C ARG A 376 -13.16 -32.27 -24.48
N PHE A 377 -11.90 -32.47 -24.09
CA PHE A 377 -10.79 -32.69 -25.02
C PHE A 377 -10.35 -34.16 -25.06
N HIS A 378 -11.29 -35.07 -25.35
CA HIS A 378 -11.08 -36.52 -25.51
C HIS A 378 -10.13 -37.13 -24.45
N PRO A 379 -10.60 -37.34 -23.21
CA PRO A 379 -9.79 -37.95 -22.16
C PRO A 379 -9.37 -39.37 -22.55
N LYS A 380 -8.18 -39.80 -22.14
CA LYS A 380 -7.76 -41.19 -22.34
C LYS A 380 -8.67 -42.10 -21.51
N PRO A 381 -8.92 -43.35 -21.92
CA PRO A 381 -9.72 -44.29 -21.14
C PRO A 381 -9.19 -44.51 -19.70
N SER A 382 -7.88 -44.36 -19.50
CA SER A 382 -7.22 -44.41 -18.19
C SER A 382 -7.65 -43.30 -17.24
N ASP A 383 -7.96 -42.13 -17.80
CA ASP A 383 -8.18 -40.88 -17.07
C ASP A 383 -9.62 -40.76 -16.56
N LEU A 384 -10.49 -41.68 -17.01
CA LEU A 384 -11.90 -41.77 -16.63
C LEU A 384 -12.13 -42.64 -15.37
N HIS A 385 -11.08 -43.31 -14.88
CA HIS A 385 -11.19 -44.12 -13.68
C HIS A 385 -11.34 -43.23 -12.44
N LEU A 386 -12.49 -43.33 -11.77
CA LEU A 386 -12.78 -42.60 -10.54
C LEU A 386 -12.30 -43.37 -9.31
N GLN A 387 -11.71 -42.64 -8.36
CA GLN A 387 -11.35 -43.16 -7.04
C GLN A 387 -12.09 -42.37 -5.96
N CYS A 388 -12.36 -43.01 -4.82
CA CYS A 388 -12.93 -42.33 -3.66
C CYS A 388 -11.99 -41.22 -3.20
N GLY A 389 -12.53 -40.02 -2.96
CA GLY A 389 -11.76 -38.82 -2.63
C GLY A 389 -11.49 -37.87 -3.80
N TYR A 390 -11.67 -38.33 -5.05
CA TYR A 390 -11.63 -37.43 -6.22
C TYR A 390 -12.81 -36.46 -6.20
N ILE A 391 -12.73 -35.38 -6.96
CA ILE A 391 -13.83 -34.41 -7.13
C ILE A 391 -14.27 -34.42 -8.60
N VAL A 392 -15.55 -34.59 -8.84
CA VAL A 392 -16.15 -34.48 -10.18
C VAL A 392 -16.97 -33.20 -10.23
N GLU A 393 -16.65 -32.32 -11.17
CA GLU A 393 -17.46 -31.14 -11.46
C GLU A 393 -18.55 -31.48 -12.48
N ARG A 394 -19.71 -31.87 -11.98
CA ARG A 394 -20.89 -32.23 -12.78
C ARG A 394 -21.74 -31.02 -13.12
N HIS A 395 -22.55 -31.10 -14.17
CA HIS A 395 -23.52 -30.07 -14.52
C HIS A 395 -24.64 -29.97 -13.48
N ASP A 396 -25.25 -28.79 -13.41
CA ASP A 396 -26.40 -28.50 -12.55
C ASP A 396 -27.71 -28.87 -13.27
N GLY A 397 -28.09 -30.16 -13.26
CA GLY A 397 -29.32 -30.64 -13.89
C GLY A 397 -29.33 -32.13 -14.20
#